data_AF-A0AAV7NCR3-F1
#
_entry.id   AF-A0AAV7NCR3-F1
#
_cell.length_a   1.000
_cell.length_b   1.000
_cell.length_c   1.000
_cell.angle_alpha   90.00
_cell.angle_beta   90.00
_cell.angle_gamma   90.00
#
_symmetry.space_group_name_H-M   'P 1'
#
loop_
_entity.id
_entity.type
_entity.pdbx_description
1 polymer ?
#
loop_
_entity_poly.entity_id
_entity_poly.type
_entity_poly.pdbx_seq_one_letter_code
_entity_poly.pdbx_strand_id
1 'polypeptide(L)'
;MRLNEALLQRLAVIKQIEQAISRYLAINDILGYSVSLLWEALKAVMRVEFIAITAMENKIRKENRETMTKLVLEVGKTHKPRFWRQLEAAHKQLAGLDQDREEYALLELRHSFYVVGNCTGWLLASRLQTLRQSTGVEFLRSHKGNMIRGDGPLTLAFHQFYEALYAADTKMGDNPETYIGGGAPTV
;
A
#
# COMPACT_ATOMS: atom_id res chain seq x y z
N MET A 1 8.45 -7.77 2.53
CA MET A 1 9.90 -7.86 2.78
C MET A 1 10.61 -7.06 1.71
N ARG A 2 11.47 -6.11 2.10
CA ARG A 2 12.17 -5.22 1.17
C ARG A 2 13.61 -5.67 1.02
N LEU A 3 14.06 -5.81 -0.23
CA LEU A 3 15.48 -6.04 -0.50
C LEU A 3 16.23 -4.71 -0.42
N ASN A 4 17.43 -4.75 0.14
CA ASN A 4 18.34 -3.63 0.10
C ASN A 4 18.99 -3.57 -1.29
N GLU A 5 18.76 -2.49 -2.04
CA GLU A 5 19.31 -2.31 -3.39
C GLU A 5 20.84 -2.33 -3.40
N ALA A 6 21.48 -1.83 -2.35
CA ALA A 6 22.94 -1.88 -2.21
C ALA A 6 23.48 -3.31 -2.08
N LEU A 7 22.68 -4.27 -1.60
CA LEU A 7 23.08 -5.68 -1.57
C LEU A 7 23.05 -6.31 -2.96
N LEU A 8 22.12 -5.89 -3.81
CA LEU A 8 21.99 -6.40 -5.18
C LEU A 8 23.11 -5.92 -6.11
N GLN A 9 23.77 -4.82 -5.78
CA GLN A 9 24.92 -4.31 -6.54
C GLN A 9 26.21 -5.11 -6.28
N ARG A 10 26.25 -5.96 -5.26
CA ARG A 10 27.45 -6.74 -4.90
C ARG A 10 27.56 -7.99 -5.76
N LEU A 11 28.64 -8.10 -6.53
CA LEU A 11 28.93 -9.26 -7.40
C LEU A 11 28.92 -10.61 -6.65
N ALA A 12 29.35 -10.64 -5.38
CA ALA A 12 29.33 -11.85 -4.57
C ALA A 12 27.89 -12.35 -4.30
N VAL A 13 26.97 -11.42 -4.04
CA VAL A 13 25.55 -11.71 -3.78
C VAL A 13 24.87 -12.19 -5.06
N ILE A 14 25.14 -11.54 -6.20
CA ILE A 14 24.62 -11.96 -7.51
C ILE A 14 25.02 -13.41 -7.81
N LYS A 15 26.31 -13.76 -7.65
CA LYS A 15 26.79 -15.13 -7.88
C LYS A 15 26.14 -16.15 -6.95
N GLN A 16 25.91 -15.80 -5.67
CA GLN A 16 25.22 -16.69 -4.73
C GLN A 16 23.78 -16.96 -5.18
N ILE A 17 23.07 -15.93 -5.66
CA ILE A 17 21.70 -16.06 -6.15
C ILE A 17 21.65 -16.90 -7.43
N GLU A 18 22.55 -16.66 -8.39
CA GLU A 18 22.66 -17.46 -9.62
C GLU A 18 22.88 -18.95 -9.31
N GLN A 19 23.75 -19.25 -8.33
CA GLN A 19 23.97 -20.61 -7.85
C GLN A 19 22.73 -21.19 -7.18
N ALA A 20 22.01 -20.41 -6.37
CA ALA A 20 20.79 -20.86 -5.71
C ALA A 20 19.69 -21.18 -6.72
N ILE A 21 19.51 -20.34 -7.75
CA ILE A 21 18.56 -20.59 -8.85
C ILE A 21 18.93 -21.86 -9.60
N SER A 22 20.21 -22.00 -9.98
CA SER A 22 20.69 -23.18 -10.71
C SER A 22 20.49 -24.47 -9.92
N ARG A 23 20.77 -24.44 -8.62
CA ARG A 23 20.53 -25.59 -7.72
C ARG A 23 19.04 -25.92 -7.61
N TYR A 24 18.19 -24.91 -7.46
CA TYR A 24 16.75 -25.12 -7.37
C TYR A 24 16.21 -25.79 -8.65
N LEU A 25 16.57 -25.26 -9.82
CA LEU A 25 16.13 -25.80 -11.10
C LEU A 25 16.66 -27.22 -11.32
N ALA A 26 17.93 -27.49 -11.04
CA ALA A 26 18.50 -28.84 -11.19
C ALA A 26 17.78 -29.92 -10.35
N ILE A 27 17.19 -29.55 -9.20
CA ILE A 27 16.49 -30.47 -8.31
C ILE A 27 15.01 -30.62 -8.68
N ASN A 28 14.36 -29.54 -9.12
CA ASN A 28 12.90 -29.45 -9.25
C ASN A 28 12.39 -29.52 -10.69
N ASP A 29 13.27 -29.46 -11.70
CA ASP A 29 12.91 -29.54 -13.12
C ASP A 29 12.58 -30.98 -13.59
N ILE A 30 12.14 -31.84 -12.68
CA ILE A 30 11.74 -33.22 -12.97
C ILE A 30 10.26 -33.23 -13.37
N LEU A 31 10.01 -33.79 -14.56
CA LEU A 31 8.75 -33.81 -15.32
C LEU A 31 7.50 -34.12 -14.47
N GLY A 32 6.61 -33.13 -14.34
CA GLY A 32 5.27 -33.32 -13.75
C GLY A 32 4.64 -32.06 -13.14
N TYR A 33 5.43 -31.05 -12.80
CA TYR A 33 4.92 -29.81 -12.19
C TYR A 33 4.54 -28.77 -13.24
N SER A 34 3.46 -28.02 -12.98
CA SER A 34 3.13 -26.84 -13.79
C SER A 34 4.22 -25.77 -13.65
N VAL A 35 4.57 -25.12 -14.75
CA VAL A 35 5.58 -24.03 -14.79
C VAL A 35 5.25 -22.93 -13.78
N SER A 36 3.96 -22.61 -13.59
CA SER A 36 3.50 -21.62 -12.61
C SER A 36 3.87 -22.03 -11.18
N LEU A 37 3.67 -23.30 -10.81
CA LEU A 37 3.99 -23.79 -9.47
C LEU A 37 5.50 -23.78 -9.22
N LEU A 38 6.29 -24.18 -10.22
CA LEU A 38 7.75 -24.13 -10.16
C LEU A 38 8.25 -22.70 -9.95
N TRP A 39 7.65 -21.73 -10.65
CA TRP A 39 8.00 -20.32 -10.50
C TRP A 39 7.59 -19.74 -9.15
N GLU A 40 6.40 -20.06 -8.64
CA GLU A 40 5.97 -19.62 -7.30
C GLU A 40 6.88 -20.19 -6.20
N ALA A 41 7.24 -21.46 -6.30
CA ALA A 41 8.13 -22.11 -5.36
C ALA A 41 9.57 -21.55 -5.45
N LEU A 42 10.09 -21.32 -6.66
CA LEU A 42 11.37 -20.62 -6.85
C LEU A 42 11.37 -19.24 -6.19
N LYS A 43 10.32 -18.44 -6.40
CA LYS A 43 10.19 -17.12 -5.76
C LYS A 43 10.19 -17.22 -4.23
N ALA A 44 9.53 -18.22 -3.67
CA ALA A 44 9.52 -18.44 -2.23
C ALA A 44 10.92 -18.78 -1.69
N VAL A 45 11.63 -19.69 -2.36
CA VAL A 45 13.03 -20.05 -2.01
C VAL A 45 13.94 -18.83 -2.10
N MET A 46 13.86 -18.07 -3.18
CA MET A 46 14.67 -16.86 -3.37
C MET A 46 14.43 -15.84 -2.25
N ARG A 47 13.17 -15.65 -1.82
CA ARG A 47 12.87 -14.76 -0.69
C ARG A 47 13.57 -15.21 0.58
N VAL A 48 13.57 -16.51 0.88
CA VAL A 48 14.24 -17.06 2.07
C VAL A 48 15.76 -16.83 1.99
N GLU A 49 16.36 -17.07 0.84
CA GLU A 49 17.80 -16.80 0.63
C GLU A 49 18.14 -15.32 0.86
N PHE A 50 17.32 -14.40 0.34
CA PHE A 50 17.51 -12.97 0.61
C PHE A 50 17.38 -12.61 2.09
N ILE A 51 16.47 -13.26 2.84
CA ILE A 51 16.36 -13.07 4.30
C ILE A 51 17.66 -13.53 4.97
N ALA A 52 18.17 -14.69 4.58
CA ALA A 52 19.40 -15.24 5.17
C ALA A 52 20.61 -14.32 4.91
N ILE A 53 20.79 -13.86 3.68
CA ILE A 53 21.89 -12.95 3.30
C ILE A 53 21.78 -11.63 4.06
N THR A 54 20.59 -11.03 4.10
CA THR A 54 20.38 -9.76 4.83
C THR A 54 20.62 -9.92 6.34
N ALA A 55 20.18 -11.03 6.94
CA ALA A 55 20.41 -11.32 8.35
C ALA A 55 21.90 -11.49 8.67
N MET A 56 22.63 -12.20 7.82
CA MET A 56 24.09 -12.38 7.96
C MET A 56 24.82 -11.04 7.88
N GLU A 57 24.51 -10.21 6.88
CA GLU A 57 25.10 -8.89 6.73
C GLU A 57 24.81 -8.00 7.94
N ASN A 58 23.57 -8.00 8.44
CA ASN A 58 23.20 -7.22 9.62
C ASN A 58 23.98 -7.66 10.87
N LYS A 59 24.23 -8.97 11.01
CA LYS A 59 25.07 -9.50 12.08
C LYS A 59 26.50 -8.97 11.99
N ILE A 60 27.11 -9.05 10.80
CA ILE A 60 28.48 -8.54 10.56
C ILE A 60 28.55 -7.04 10.85
N ARG A 61 27.58 -6.25 10.38
CA ARG A 61 27.53 -4.79 10.64
C ARG A 61 27.40 -4.49 12.12
N LYS A 62 26.59 -5.25 12.85
CA LYS A 62 26.42 -5.09 14.29
C LYS A 62 27.73 -5.39 15.04
N GLU A 63 28.39 -6.49 14.71
CA GLU A 63 29.69 -6.86 15.29
C GLU A 63 30.76 -5.78 15.00
N ASN A 64 30.81 -5.26 13.77
CA ASN A 64 31.72 -4.17 13.39
C ASN A 64 31.43 -2.89 14.18
N ARG A 65 30.16 -2.54 14.39
CA ARG A 65 29.78 -1.38 15.22
C ARG A 65 30.18 -1.58 16.68
N GLU A 66 29.95 -2.76 17.24
CA GLU A 66 30.31 -3.10 18.62
C GLU A 66 31.83 -3.06 18.84
N THR A 67 32.61 -3.56 17.89
CA THR A 67 34.08 -3.50 17.97
C THR A 67 34.60 -2.07 17.89
N MET A 68 34.08 -1.25 16.97
CA MET A 68 34.50 0.16 16.85
C MET A 68 34.08 1.01 18.06
N THR A 69 32.88 0.79 18.60
CA THR A 69 32.44 1.48 19.82
C THR A 69 33.29 1.13 21.04
N LYS A 70 33.67 -0.15 21.19
CA LYS A 70 34.63 -0.58 22.23
C LYS A 70 35.99 0.08 22.05
N LEU A 71 36.52 0.11 20.82
CA LEU A 71 37.79 0.76 20.50
C LEU A 71 37.77 2.26 20.88
N VAL A 72 36.69 2.96 20.53
CA VAL A 72 36.49 4.37 20.88
C VAL A 72 36.49 4.57 22.40
N LEU A 73 35.80 3.70 23.14
CA LEU A 73 35.72 3.76 24.60
C LEU A 73 37.08 3.50 25.26
N GLU A 74 37.83 2.51 24.78
CA GLU A 74 39.16 2.15 25.30
C GLU A 74 40.20 3.24 25.01
N VAL A 75 40.25 3.72 23.77
CA VAL A 75 41.18 4.78 23.37
C VAL A 75 40.84 6.09 24.07
N GLY A 76 39.55 6.43 24.18
CA GLY A 76 39.08 7.64 24.87
C GLY A 76 39.53 7.70 26.34
N LYS A 77 39.58 6.56 27.04
CA LYS A 77 40.08 6.48 28.43
C LYS A 77 41.59 6.73 28.55
N THR A 78 42.36 6.44 27.51
CA THR A 78 43.83 6.54 27.58
C THR A 78 44.37 7.93 27.26
N HIS A 79 43.62 8.80 26.56
CA HIS A 79 44.00 10.16 26.14
C HIS A 79 45.44 10.30 25.57
N LYS A 80 45.98 9.23 24.97
CA LYS A 80 47.34 9.22 24.44
C LYS A 80 47.36 9.77 23.02
N PRO A 81 48.26 10.74 22.71
CA PRO A 81 48.22 11.40 21.42
C PRO A 81 48.53 10.52 20.21
N ARG A 82 49.19 9.37 20.44
CA ARG A 82 49.46 8.37 19.41
C ARG A 82 48.19 7.71 18.84
N PHE A 83 47.08 7.70 19.59
CA PHE A 83 45.84 7.03 19.17
C PHE A 83 44.78 7.98 18.61
N TRP A 84 45.01 9.30 18.57
CA TRP A 84 44.03 10.26 18.02
C TRP A 84 43.64 9.94 16.58
N ARG A 85 44.59 9.55 15.73
CA ARG A 85 44.29 9.18 14.33
C ARG A 85 43.41 7.93 14.23
N GLN A 86 43.62 6.96 15.12
CA GLN A 86 42.80 5.74 15.16
C GLN A 86 41.40 6.05 15.68
N LEU A 87 41.28 6.92 16.68
CA LEU A 87 40.00 7.39 17.21
C LEU A 87 39.21 8.16 16.14
N GLU A 88 39.86 9.06 15.41
CA GLU A 88 39.23 9.83 14.34
C GLU A 88 38.75 8.92 13.21
N ALA A 89 39.54 7.91 12.83
CA ALA A 89 39.13 6.92 11.84
C ALA A 89 37.92 6.10 12.31
N ALA A 90 37.91 5.65 13.58
CA ALA A 90 36.79 4.91 14.16
C ALA A 90 35.52 5.76 14.24
N HIS A 91 35.63 7.04 14.62
CA HIS A 91 34.50 7.99 14.60
C HIS A 91 33.96 8.20 13.18
N LYS A 92 34.82 8.37 12.18
CA LYS A 92 34.38 8.49 10.77
C LYS A 92 33.65 7.24 10.30
N GLN A 93 34.15 6.06 10.64
CA GLN A 93 33.47 4.80 10.29
C GLN A 93 32.12 4.66 10.98
N LEU A 94 32.01 5.02 12.27
CA LEU A 94 30.74 5.01 12.98
C LEU A 94 29.73 6.01 12.40
N ALA A 95 30.18 7.23 12.09
CA ALA A 95 29.35 8.24 11.44
C ALA A 95 28.83 7.77 10.08
N GLY A 96 29.67 7.10 9.28
CA GLY A 96 29.23 6.48 8.02
C GLY A 96 28.15 5.42 8.22
N LEU A 97 28.31 4.54 9.22
CA LEU A 97 27.30 3.52 9.54
C LEU A 97 25.97 4.13 10.03
N ASP A 98 26.02 5.23 10.78
CA ASP A 98 24.82 5.93 11.23
C ASP A 98 24.15 6.68 10.07
N GLN A 99 24.93 7.28 9.15
CA GLN A 99 24.40 7.86 7.92
C GLN A 99 23.67 6.81 7.05
N ASP A 100 24.28 5.65 6.82
CA ASP A 100 23.64 4.56 6.07
C ASP A 100 22.28 4.15 6.68
N ARG A 101 22.19 4.20 8.01
CA ARG A 101 20.96 3.88 8.75
C ARG A 101 19.90 4.98 8.58
N GLU A 102 20.31 6.24 8.64
CA GLU A 102 19.42 7.39 8.39
C GLU A 102 18.88 7.37 6.97
N GLU A 103 19.73 7.10 5.97
CA GLU A 103 19.33 6.94 4.57
C GLU A 103 18.32 5.79 4.41
N TYR A 104 18.56 4.64 5.04
CA TYR A 104 17.61 3.53 5.03
C TYR A 104 16.27 3.89 5.68
N ALA A 105 16.29 4.57 6.83
CA ALA A 105 15.08 5.02 7.51
C ALA A 105 14.27 6.01 6.65
N LEU A 106 14.95 6.90 5.92
CA LEU A 106 14.30 7.83 4.99
C LEU A 106 13.63 7.08 3.82
N LEU A 107 14.30 6.09 3.24
CA LEU A 107 13.74 5.23 2.20
C LEU A 107 12.55 4.39 2.72
N GLU A 108 12.57 4.00 3.98
CA GLU A 108 11.46 3.33 4.66
C GLU A 108 10.25 4.25 4.80
N LEU A 109 10.48 5.46 5.31
CA LEU A 109 9.44 6.47 5.47
C LEU A 109 8.79 6.83 4.13
N ARG A 110 9.60 7.11 3.10
CA ARG A 110 9.10 7.46 1.76
C ARG A 110 8.19 6.38 1.20
N HIS A 111 8.53 5.12 1.40
CA HIS A 111 7.70 4.03 0.93
C HIS A 111 6.47 3.79 1.78
N SER A 112 6.58 3.88 3.10
CA SER A 112 5.40 3.83 3.97
C SER A 112 4.39 4.88 3.52
N PHE A 113 4.87 6.08 3.18
CA PHE A 113 4.05 7.13 2.59
C PHE A 113 3.39 6.71 1.26
N TYR A 114 4.10 6.05 0.34
CA TYR A 114 3.48 5.55 -0.91
C TYR A 114 2.46 4.44 -0.68
N VAL A 115 2.74 3.50 0.21
CA VAL A 115 1.85 2.37 0.52
C VAL A 115 0.58 2.87 1.22
N VAL A 116 0.74 3.70 2.25
CA VAL A 116 -0.37 4.26 3.03
C VAL A 116 -1.11 5.35 2.24
N GLY A 117 -0.40 6.11 1.40
CA GLY A 117 -1.01 7.11 0.51
C GLY A 117 -2.04 6.48 -0.43
N ASN A 118 -1.77 5.28 -0.94
CA ASN A 118 -2.74 4.53 -1.75
C ASN A 118 -3.98 4.07 -0.95
N CYS A 119 -3.88 3.91 0.38
CA CYS A 119 -5.04 3.59 1.21
C CYS A 119 -6.08 4.72 1.22
N THR A 120 -5.69 5.98 1.03
CA THR A 120 -6.64 7.10 0.92
C THR A 120 -7.49 6.99 -0.35
N GLY A 121 -6.88 6.60 -1.47
CA GLY A 121 -7.58 6.31 -2.72
C GLY A 121 -8.53 5.13 -2.59
N TRP A 122 -8.10 4.05 -1.92
CA TRP A 122 -8.96 2.89 -1.64
C TRP A 122 -10.13 3.25 -0.72
N LEU A 123 -9.90 3.99 0.37
CA LEU A 123 -10.96 4.45 1.28
C LEU A 123 -11.98 5.33 0.54
N LEU A 124 -11.51 6.27 -0.29
CA LEU A 124 -12.37 7.11 -1.11
C LEU A 124 -13.17 6.28 -2.12
N ALA A 125 -12.52 5.37 -2.84
CA ALA A 125 -13.17 4.50 -3.81
C ALA A 125 -14.23 3.60 -3.15
N SER A 126 -13.92 3.03 -1.99
CA SER A 126 -14.85 2.25 -1.18
C SER A 126 -16.05 3.08 -0.74
N ARG A 127 -15.82 4.30 -0.24
CA ARG A 127 -16.89 5.24 0.13
C ARG A 127 -17.77 5.62 -1.07
N LEU A 128 -17.18 5.91 -2.23
CA LEU A 128 -17.91 6.20 -3.46
C LEU A 128 -18.75 5.00 -3.93
N GLN A 129 -18.22 3.78 -3.81
CA GLN A 129 -18.96 2.56 -4.13
C GLN A 129 -20.15 2.36 -3.19
N THR A 130 -19.96 2.51 -1.88
CA THR A 130 -21.06 2.42 -0.90
C THR A 130 -22.11 3.50 -1.14
N LEU A 131 -21.68 4.74 -1.44
CA LEU A 131 -22.60 5.83 -1.77
C LEU A 131 -23.43 5.46 -3.00
N ARG A 132 -22.80 5.03 -4.10
CA ARG A 132 -23.49 4.60 -5.32
C ARG A 132 -24.50 3.48 -5.08
N GLN A 133 -24.15 2.50 -4.26
CA GLN A 133 -25.06 1.41 -3.87
C GLN A 133 -26.24 1.91 -3.03
N SER A 134 -26.00 2.83 -2.09
CA SER A 134 -27.05 3.39 -1.23
C SER A 134 -28.01 4.34 -1.97
N THR A 135 -27.53 5.04 -3.00
CA THR A 135 -28.33 5.97 -3.80
C THR A 135 -29.00 5.31 -5.00
N GLY A 136 -28.67 4.05 -5.31
CA GLY A 136 -29.23 3.31 -6.43
C GLY A 136 -30.60 2.73 -6.09
N VAL A 137 -31.64 3.12 -6.84
CA VAL A 137 -32.96 2.49 -6.73
C VAL A 137 -32.93 1.15 -7.50
N GLU A 138 -32.71 0.04 -6.80
CA GLU A 138 -32.59 -1.29 -7.43
C GLU A 138 -33.94 -1.90 -7.85
N PHE A 139 -35.03 -1.50 -7.18
CA PHE A 139 -36.37 -1.97 -7.47
C PHE A 139 -37.43 -0.94 -7.08
N LEU A 140 -38.47 -0.85 -7.90
CA LEU A 140 -39.70 -0.10 -7.59
C LEU A 140 -40.87 -1.06 -7.45
N ARG A 141 -41.73 -0.81 -6.47
CA ARG A 141 -42.99 -1.54 -6.29
C ARG A 141 -44.10 -0.78 -7.00
N SER A 142 -44.69 -1.39 -8.04
CA SER A 142 -45.84 -0.82 -8.72
C SER A 142 -47.10 -0.88 -7.86
N HIS A 143 -48.07 0.02 -8.10
CA HIS A 143 -49.38 0.04 -7.45
C HIS A 143 -50.15 -1.29 -7.53
N LYS A 144 -49.85 -2.14 -8.52
CA LYS A 144 -50.43 -3.48 -8.70
C LYS A 144 -49.68 -4.60 -7.95
N GLY A 145 -48.70 -4.25 -7.13
CA GLY A 145 -47.91 -5.19 -6.33
C GLY A 145 -46.70 -5.82 -7.03
N ASN A 146 -46.52 -5.58 -8.34
CA ASN A 146 -45.39 -6.13 -9.11
C ASN A 146 -44.09 -5.36 -8.85
N MET A 147 -42.97 -6.09 -8.68
CA MET A 147 -41.63 -5.52 -8.56
C MET A 147 -41.02 -5.30 -9.95
N ILE A 148 -40.64 -4.05 -10.25
CA ILE A 148 -39.93 -3.67 -11.47
C ILE A 148 -38.44 -3.65 -11.15
N ARG A 149 -37.63 -4.37 -11.94
CA ARG A 149 -36.18 -4.48 -11.81
C ARG A 149 -35.51 -4.17 -13.15
N GLY A 150 -34.41 -3.44 -13.13
CA GLY A 150 -33.59 -3.10 -14.29
C GLY A 150 -33.71 -1.64 -14.74
N ASP A 151 -32.61 -1.06 -15.19
CA ASP A 151 -32.47 0.39 -15.41
C ASP A 151 -33.45 0.96 -16.44
N GLY A 152 -33.71 0.23 -17.53
CA GLY A 152 -34.65 0.62 -18.59
C GLY A 152 -36.10 0.77 -18.09
N PRO A 153 -36.74 -0.31 -17.58
CA PRO A 153 -38.12 -0.23 -17.11
C PRO A 153 -38.29 0.67 -15.87
N LEU A 154 -37.26 0.83 -15.04
CA LEU A 154 -37.25 1.77 -13.91
C LEU A 154 -37.31 3.22 -14.39
N THR A 155 -36.47 3.58 -15.37
CA THR A 155 -36.43 4.94 -15.95
C THR A 155 -37.75 5.30 -16.61
N LEU A 156 -38.36 4.35 -17.34
CA LEU A 156 -39.67 4.55 -17.96
C LEU A 156 -40.77 4.77 -16.89
N ALA A 157 -40.74 4.01 -15.80
CA ALA A 157 -41.71 4.16 -14.71
C ALA A 157 -41.56 5.53 -14.01
N PHE A 158 -40.34 5.98 -13.77
CA PHE A 158 -40.09 7.34 -13.25
C PHE A 158 -40.56 8.41 -14.24
N HIS A 159 -40.27 8.26 -15.54
CA HIS A 159 -40.71 9.19 -16.57
C HIS A 159 -42.23 9.32 -16.59
N GLN A 160 -42.95 8.19 -16.64
CA GLN A 160 -44.42 8.17 -16.64
C GLN A 160 -45.02 8.76 -15.37
N PHE A 161 -44.40 8.53 -14.21
CA PHE A 161 -44.83 9.12 -12.95
C PHE A 161 -44.72 10.64 -12.96
N TYR A 162 -43.56 11.19 -13.36
CA TYR A 162 -43.37 12.64 -13.40
C TYR A 162 -44.20 13.29 -14.51
N GLU A 163 -44.33 12.65 -15.66
CA GLU A 163 -45.22 13.10 -16.73
C GLU A 163 -46.66 13.20 -16.25
N ALA A 164 -47.16 12.21 -15.51
CA ALA A 164 -48.49 12.26 -14.89
C ALA A 164 -48.60 13.31 -13.79
N LEU A 165 -47.57 13.51 -12.97
CA LEU A 165 -47.52 14.51 -11.90
C LEU A 165 -47.67 15.93 -12.47
N TYR A 166 -46.84 16.27 -13.46
CA TYR A 166 -46.86 17.59 -14.09
C TYR A 166 -48.06 17.80 -15.04
N ALA A 167 -48.59 16.72 -15.63
CA ALA A 167 -49.86 16.77 -16.37
C ALA A 167 -51.09 16.94 -15.45
N ALA A 168 -50.99 16.57 -14.17
CA ALA A 168 -52.03 16.79 -13.17
C ALA A 168 -51.98 18.22 -12.61
N ASP A 169 -50.78 18.76 -12.36
CA ASP A 169 -50.59 20.15 -11.92
C ASP A 169 -51.11 21.16 -12.96
N THR A 170 -50.93 20.86 -14.24
CA THR A 170 -51.49 21.69 -15.34
C THR A 170 -53.02 21.66 -15.41
N LYS A 171 -53.70 20.70 -14.77
CA LYS A 171 -55.17 20.66 -14.66
C LYS A 171 -55.70 21.32 -13.39
N MET A 172 -54.84 21.61 -12.41
CA MET A 172 -55.16 22.36 -11.19
C MET A 172 -54.82 23.86 -11.31
N GLY A 173 -54.32 24.30 -12.46
CA GLY A 173 -53.80 25.65 -12.70
C GLY A 173 -54.68 26.57 -13.54
N ASP A 174 -56.00 26.43 -13.53
CA ASP A 174 -56.95 27.45 -14.00
C ASP A 174 -57.82 27.95 -12.83
N ASN A 175 -57.17 28.49 -11.80
CA ASN A 175 -57.74 29.53 -10.93
C ASN A 175 -56.63 30.22 -10.13
N PRO A 176 -56.16 31.41 -10.55
CA PRO A 176 -55.01 32.09 -9.92
C PRO A 176 -55.31 32.79 -8.57
N GLU A 177 -56.44 32.56 -7.89
CA GLU A 177 -56.82 33.37 -6.70
C GLU A 177 -56.80 32.67 -5.33
N THR A 178 -56.47 31.38 -5.21
CA THR A 178 -56.63 30.68 -3.91
C THR A 178 -55.36 30.31 -3.14
N TYR A 179 -54.16 30.69 -3.59
CA TYR A 179 -52.91 30.31 -2.90
C TYR A 179 -52.01 31.49 -2.46
N ILE A 180 -52.61 32.64 -2.13
CA ILE A 180 -51.96 33.63 -1.24
C ILE A 180 -52.77 33.70 0.06
N GLY A 181 -52.61 32.67 0.88
CA GLY A 181 -53.06 32.63 2.27
C GLY A 181 -51.87 32.30 3.15
N GLY A 182 -51.28 33.33 3.74
CA GLY A 182 -50.01 33.25 4.46
C GLY A 182 -50.02 32.37 5.71
N GLY A 183 -48.82 31.89 6.04
CA GLY A 183 -48.50 31.22 7.28
C GLY A 183 -46.99 31.17 7.45
N ALA A 184 -46.39 32.32 7.77
CA ALA A 184 -45.00 32.38 8.24
C ALA A 184 -44.88 31.59 9.56
N PRO A 185 -43.82 30.80 9.77
CA PRO A 185 -43.59 30.14 11.04
C PRO A 185 -43.11 31.17 12.07
N THR A 186 -43.90 31.42 13.10
CA THR A 186 -43.45 32.10 14.31
C THR A 186 -42.68 31.12 15.21
N VAL A 187 -41.41 31.49 15.45
CA VAL A 187 -40.52 31.26 16.61
C VAL A 187 -40.51 29.87 17.24
#